data_AF-A0A6B3V6E3-F1
#
_entry.id   AF-A0A6B3V6E3-F1
#
_cell.length_a   1.000
_cell.length_b   1.000
_cell.length_c   1.000
_cell.angle_alpha   90.00
_cell.angle_beta   90.00
_cell.angle_gamma   90.00
#
_symmetry.space_group_name_H-M   'P 1'
#
loop_
_entity.id
_entity.type
_entity.pdbx_description
1 polymer ?
#
loop_
_entity_poly.entity_id
_entity_poly.type
_entity_poly.pdbx_seq_one_letter_code
_entity_poly.pdbx_strand_id
1 'polypeptide(L)' 'MARIIANRTVITIAHRLSTVRHCHRIAVITQGRVTELASHDELLQLNGSYARLWQQQVHFNQNKSTLTKTSPL' A
#
# COMPACT_ATOMS: atom_id res chain seq x y z
N MET A 1 -4.73 -2.43 16.06
CA MET A 1 -4.67 -3.75 15.41
C MET A 1 -3.71 -4.74 16.06
N ALA A 2 -2.45 -4.36 16.33
CA ALA A 2 -1.40 -5.25 16.83
C ALA A 2 -1.82 -6.23 17.96
N ARG A 3 -2.58 -5.77 18.96
CA ARG A 3 -3.00 -6.62 20.09
C ARG A 3 -4.07 -7.66 19.75
N ILE A 4 -4.92 -7.42 18.75
CA ILE A 4 -6.02 -8.33 18.36
C ILE A 4 -5.52 -9.42 17.40
N ILE A 5 -4.50 -9.08 16.60
CA ILE A 5 -3.95 -9.94 15.55
C ILE A 5 -2.78 -10.82 16.02
N ALA A 6 -2.32 -10.62 17.26
CA ALA A 6 -1.26 -11.43 17.86
C ALA A 6 -1.67 -12.93 17.85
N ASN A 7 -0.77 -13.79 17.34
CA ASN A 7 -0.98 -15.23 17.17
C ASN A 7 -2.19 -15.63 16.32
N ARG A 8 -2.63 -14.77 15.39
CA ARG A 8 -3.71 -15.09 14.45
C ARG A 8 -3.26 -14.85 13.02
N THR A 9 -3.70 -15.72 12.12
CA THR A 9 -3.61 -15.45 10.68
C THR A 9 -4.68 -14.44 10.31
N VAL A 10 -4.26 -13.32 9.73
CA VAL A 10 -5.16 -12.23 9.33
C VAL A 10 -5.02 -11.99 7.85
N ILE A 11 -6.13 -12.13 7.13
CA ILE A 11 -6.23 -11.80 5.71
C ILE A 11 -6.89 -10.43 5.61
N THR A 12 -6.19 -9.46 5.04
CA THR A 12 -6.69 -8.09 4.85
C THR A 12 -6.87 -7.84 3.36
N ILE A 13 -8.09 -7.49 2.96
CA ILE A 13 -8.41 -7.05 1.59
C ILE A 13 -8.66 -5.55 1.65
N ALA A 14 -7.91 -4.76 0.91
CA ALA A 14 -8.05 -3.31 0.92
C ALA A 14 -7.82 -2.69 -0.45
N HIS A 15 -8.53 -1.59 -0.72
CA HIS A 15 -8.31 -0.75 -1.89
C HIS A 15 -7.17 0.27 -1.69
N ARG A 16 -6.82 0.56 -0.43
CA ARG A 16 -5.76 1.50 -0.08
C ARG A 16 -4.46 0.76 0.16
N LEU A 17 -3.40 1.12 -0.56
CA LEU A 17 -2.09 0.50 -0.36
C LEU A 17 -1.51 0.80 1.02
N SER A 18 -1.86 1.95 1.62
CA SER A 18 -1.46 2.29 2.99
C SER A 18 -1.89 1.25 4.03
N THR A 19 -3.00 0.54 3.79
CA THR A 19 -3.52 -0.47 4.71
C THR A 19 -2.73 -1.79 4.60
N VAL A 20 -2.38 -2.20 3.37
CA VAL A 20 -1.66 -3.46 3.12
C VAL A 20 -0.15 -3.35 3.33
N ARG A 21 0.41 -2.13 3.40
CA ARG A 21 1.84 -1.88 3.65
C ARG A 21 2.39 -2.61 4.88
N HIS A 22 1.58 -2.74 5.93
CA HIS A 22 2.00 -3.35 7.20
C HIS A 22 1.80 -4.87 7.24
N CYS A 23 1.32 -5.49 6.15
CA CYS A 23 1.14 -6.93 6.08
C CYS A 23 2.48 -7.63 5.86
N HIS A 24 2.67 -8.78 6.52
CA HIS A 24 3.87 -9.61 6.34
C HIS A 24 4.06 -10.07 4.89
N ARG A 25 2.96 -10.34 4.18
CA ARG A 25 2.93 -10.71 2.77
C ARG A 25 1.75 -10.03 2.10
N ILE A 26 1.93 -9.60 0.86
CA ILE A 26 0.93 -8.92 0.05
C ILE A 26 0.75 -9.74 -1.23
N ALA A 27 -0.50 -10.10 -1.53
CA ALA A 27 -0.87 -10.75 -2.77
C ALA A 27 -1.51 -9.72 -3.71
N VAL A 28 -0.97 -9.56 -4.90
CA VAL A 28 -1.57 -8.75 -5.97
C VAL A 28 -2.44 -9.67 -6.83
N ILE A 29 -3.70 -9.32 -6.98
CA ILE A 29 -4.66 -10.07 -7.80
C ILE A 29 -4.99 -9.26 -9.03
N THR A 30 -4.76 -9.83 -10.21
CA THR A 30 -5.13 -9.26 -11.51
C THR A 30 -5.89 -10.31 -12.30
N GLN A 31 -7.05 -9.94 -12.86
CA GLN A 31 -7.90 -10.84 -13.66
C GLN A 31 -8.20 -12.18 -12.95
N GLY A 32 -8.41 -12.16 -11.64
CA GLY A 32 -8.73 -13.35 -10.84
C GLY A 32 -7.53 -14.28 -10.55
N ARG A 33 -6.29 -13.87 -10.86
CA ARG A 33 -5.07 -14.63 -10.56
C ARG A 33 -4.13 -13.84 -9.67
N VAL A 34 -3.40 -14.54 -8.79
CA VAL A 34 -2.31 -13.95 -8.01
C VAL A 34 -1.12 -13.76 -8.95
N THR A 35 -0.79 -12.50 -9.25
CA THR A 35 0.31 -12.14 -10.14
C THR A 35 1.61 -11.89 -9.38
N GLU A 36 1.53 -11.41 -8.14
CA GLU A 36 2.67 -11.12 -7.29
C GLU A 36 2.35 -11.52 -5.83
N LEU A 37 3.32 -12.09 -5.11
CA LEU A 37 3.17 -12.48 -3.71
C LEU A 37 4.50 -12.35 -2.97
N ALA A 38 4.72 -11.22 -2.31
CA ALA A 38 5.94 -10.96 -1.54
C ALA A 38 5.69 -9.92 -0.44
N SER A 39 6.71 -9.55 0.33
CA SER A 39 6.63 -8.42 1.26
C SER A 39 6.54 -7.07 0.53
N HIS A 40 6.17 -6.01 1.24
CA HIS A 40 6.10 -4.66 0.66
C HIS A 40 7.43 -4.26 -0.02
N ASP A 41 8.56 -4.43 0.66
CA ASP A 41 9.87 -4.01 0.17
C ASP A 41 10.31 -4.83 -1.06
N GLU A 42 10.07 -6.14 -1.06
CA GLU A 42 10.35 -7.00 -2.21
C GLU A 42 9.49 -6.64 -3.42
N LEU A 43 8.19 -6.36 -3.22
CA LEU A 43 7.30 -5.94 -4.31
C LEU A 43 7.70 -4.59 -4.92
N LEU A 44 8.27 -3.68 -4.11
CA LEU A 44 8.83 -2.42 -4.62
C LEU A 44 10.09 -2.67 -5.45
N GLN A 45 10.95 -3.60 -5.05
CA GLN A 45 12.16 -3.96 -5.79
C GLN A 45 11.86 -4.67 -7.11
N LEU A 46 10.82 -5.50 -7.15
CA LEU A 46 10.35 -6.17 -8.37
C LEU A 46 9.84 -5.18 -9.43
N ASN A 47 9.58 -3.93 -9.05
CA ASN A 47 9.10 -2.86 -9.93
C ASN A 47 7.89 -3.27 -10.78
N GLY A 48 7.03 -4.14 -10.22
CA GLY A 48 5.87 -4.71 -10.88
C GLY A 48 4.61 -3.86 -10.74
N SER A 49 3.46 -4.52 -10.82
CA SER A 49 2.13 -3.91 -10.73
C SER A 49 1.94 -3.23 -9.38
N TYR A 50 2.40 -3.87 -8.30
CA TYR A 50 2.33 -3.28 -6.96
C TYR A 50 3.10 -1.96 -6.87
N ALA A 51 4.35 -1.94 -7.34
CA ALA A 51 5.22 -0.76 -7.29
C ALA A 51 4.64 0.41 -8.09
N ARG A 52 4.07 0.14 -9.27
CA ARG A 52 3.41 1.16 -10.09
C ARG A 52 2.20 1.77 -9.40
N LEU A 53 1.34 0.95 -8.80
CA LEU A 53 0.18 1.42 -8.04
C LEU A 53 0.62 2.22 -6.80
N TRP A 54 1.68 1.78 -6.12
CA TRP A 54 2.24 2.45 -4.95
C TRP A 54 2.72 3.87 -5.30
N GLN A 55 3.51 4.02 -6.37
CA GLN A 55 4.00 5.32 -6.83
C GLN A 55 2.85 6.28 -7.14
N GLN A 56 1.76 5.80 -7.77
CA GLN A 56 0.57 6.61 -8.04
C GLN A 56 -0.11 7.11 -6.75
N GLN A 57 -0.26 6.25 -5.73
CA GLN A 57 -0.87 6.64 -4.46
C GLN A 57 0.02 7.58 -3.63
N VAL A 58 1.35 7.40 -3.66
CA VAL A 58 2.29 8.27 -2.95
C VAL A 58 2.35 9.65 -3.59
N HIS A 59 2.45 9.75 -4.91
CA HIS A 59 2.43 11.04 -5.61
C HIS A 59 1.12 11.80 -5.43
N PHE A 60 -0.02 11.09 -5.38
CA PHE A 60 -1.30 11.74 -5.08
C PHE A 60 -1.33 12.41 -3.69
N ASN A 61 -0.58 11.86 -2.72
CA ASN A 61 -0.54 12.41 -1.37
C ASN A 61 0.37 13.65 -1.24
N GLN A 62 1.32 13.86 -2.17
CA GLN A 62 2.23 15.01 -2.15
C GLN A 62 1.58 16.30 -2.69
N ASN A 63 0.61 16.21 -3.60
CA ASN A 63 -0.09 17.39 -4.13
C ASN A 63 -1.08 18.05 -3.15
N LYS A 64 -1.38 17.42 -2.00
CA LYS A 64 -2.22 18.03 -0.95
C LYS A 64 -1.45 18.88 0.05
N SER A 65 -0.12 18.72 0.13
CA SER A 65 0.72 19.46 1.09
C SER A 65 1.04 20.90 0.65
N THR A 66 0.83 21.24 -0.62
CA THR A 66 1.13 22.58 -1.16
C THR A 66 -0.03 23.57 -1.04
N LEU A 67 -1.25 23.12 -0.66
CA LEU A 67 -2.44 23.98 -0.57
C LEU A 67 -2.79 24.45 0.85
N THR A 68 -1.98 24.14 1.88
CA THR A 68 -2.25 24.59 3.27
C THR A 68 -1.27 25.65 3.79
N LYS A 69 -0.42 26.22 2.92
CA LYS A 69 0.55 27.25 3.31
C LYS A 69 0.45 28.54 2.49
N THR A 70 -0.77 29.04 2.28
CA THR A 70 -1.00 30.45 1.91
C THR A 70 -2.31 30.95 2.52
N SER A 71 -2.28 31.24 3.83
CA SER A 71 -3.11 32.29 4.41
C SER A 71 -2.16 33.41 4.83
N PRO A 72 -2.05 34.51 4.05
CA PRO A 72 -1.56 35.77 4.57
C PRO A 72 -2.74 36.56 5.14
N LEU A 73 -2.65 36.85 6.45
CA LEU A 73 -3.24 37.95 7.22
C LEU A 73 -4.73 38.27 7.02
#